data_AF-A0A4S8YYJ0-F1
#
_entry.id   AF-A0A4S8YYJ0-F1
#
_cell.length_a   1.000
_cell.length_b   1.000
_cell.length_c   1.000
_cell.angle_alpha   90.00
_cell.angle_beta   90.00
_cell.angle_gamma   90.00
#
_symmetry.space_group_name_H-M   'P 1'
#
loop_
_entity.id
_entity.type
_entity.pdbx_description
1 polymer ?
#
loop_
_entity_poly.entity_id
_entity_poly.type
_entity_poly.pdbx_seq_one_letter_code
_entity_poly.pdbx_strand_id
1 'polypeptide(L)'
;MNLQSQVIAPARPALCPRWALGLCPYGHHCHLDHPNNLDPTLPKEIDYKVSNELGEACTRCLQAAIKCDKQGRDSGSDDPCSECRWFGGATCNCTLSMTSSYNDALWRGMMGRRDSDFDLAQPRDKQAAFSNGRVPAPMPDDRLKSN
;
A
#
# COMPACT_ATOMS: atom_id res chain seq x y z
N MET A 1 16.92 -33.18 31.76
CA MET A 1 15.74 -33.06 30.87
C MET A 1 15.08 -31.73 31.20
N ASN A 2 15.18 -30.73 30.33
CA ASN A 2 14.68 -29.37 30.59
C ASN A 2 13.38 -29.18 29.80
N LEU A 3 12.23 -29.34 30.46
CA LEU A 3 10.92 -29.03 29.86
C LEU A 3 10.77 -27.50 29.84
N GLN A 4 11.03 -26.88 28.69
CA GLN A 4 10.60 -25.52 28.44
C GLN A 4 9.07 -25.52 28.29
N SER A 5 8.36 -25.05 29.31
CA SER A 5 6.95 -24.70 29.21
C SER A 5 6.79 -23.62 28.14
N GLN A 6 6.29 -24.00 26.97
CA GLN A 6 5.84 -23.06 25.96
C GLN A 6 4.61 -22.35 26.53
N VAL A 7 4.76 -21.08 26.90
CA VAL A 7 3.64 -20.20 27.22
C VAL A 7 2.84 -20.07 25.94
N ILE A 8 1.68 -20.74 25.86
CA ILE A 8 0.73 -20.55 24.77
C ILE A 8 0.17 -19.15 24.95
N ALA A 9 0.77 -18.16 24.30
CA ALA A 9 0.19 -16.83 24.24
C ALA A 9 -1.21 -16.95 23.61
N PRO A 10 -2.26 -16.36 24.20
CA PRO A 10 -3.59 -16.41 23.62
C PRO A 10 -3.54 -15.81 22.22
N ALA A 11 -4.18 -16.48 21.26
CA ALA A 11 -4.29 -15.97 19.90
C ALA A 11 -4.95 -14.59 19.94
N ARG A 12 -4.28 -13.58 19.39
CA ARG A 12 -4.86 -12.23 19.29
C ARG A 12 -6.18 -12.30 18.49
N PRO A 13 -7.30 -11.71 18.99
CA PRO A 13 -8.61 -11.77 18.32
C PRO A 13 -8.53 -11.28 16.88
N ALA A 14 -9.34 -11.74 15.92
CA ALA A 14 -9.26 -11.20 14.56
C ALA A 14 -9.68 -9.73 14.49
N LEU A 15 -9.07 -8.94 13.60
CA LEU A 15 -9.47 -7.55 13.36
C LEU A 15 -10.91 -7.46 12.86
N CYS A 16 -11.68 -6.50 13.37
CA CYS A 16 -13.00 -6.20 12.84
C CYS A 16 -12.89 -5.39 11.53
N PRO A 17 -13.22 -5.95 10.35
CA PRO A 17 -13.14 -5.21 9.09
C PRO A 17 -14.17 -4.07 9.05
N ARG A 18 -15.29 -4.20 9.77
CA ARG A 18 -16.30 -3.15 9.86
C ARG A 18 -15.88 -2.01 10.78
N TRP A 19 -15.04 -2.25 11.79
CA TRP A 19 -14.53 -1.20 12.68
C TRP A 19 -13.64 -0.22 11.92
N ALA A 20 -12.70 -0.75 11.14
CA ALA A 20 -11.78 0.05 10.33
C ALA A 20 -12.49 0.93 9.27
N LEU A 21 -13.74 0.59 8.92
CA LEU A 21 -14.59 1.35 8.01
C LEU A 21 -15.59 2.27 8.72
N GLY A 22 -15.63 2.27 10.05
CA GLY A 22 -16.65 2.96 10.84
C GLY A 22 -18.07 2.41 10.69
N LEU A 23 -18.20 1.14 10.31
CA LEU A 23 -19.46 0.46 10.04
C LEU A 23 -19.79 -0.62 11.09
N CYS A 24 -19.03 -0.74 12.17
CA CYS A 24 -19.27 -1.73 13.22
C CYS A 24 -20.39 -1.27 14.15
N PRO A 25 -21.54 -1.97 14.22
CA PRO A 25 -22.67 -1.54 15.05
C PRO A 25 -22.47 -1.88 16.55
N TYR A 26 -21.49 -2.74 16.88
CA TYR A 26 -21.32 -3.27 18.23
C TYR A 26 -20.36 -2.44 19.11
N GLY A 27 -19.60 -1.50 18.52
CA GLY A 27 -18.63 -0.68 19.26
C GLY A 27 -17.73 -1.52 20.17
N HIS A 28 -17.58 -1.11 21.44
CA HIS A 28 -16.78 -1.83 22.44
C HIS A 28 -17.30 -3.22 22.82
N HIS A 29 -18.53 -3.58 22.44
CA HIS A 29 -19.09 -4.92 22.68
C HIS A 29 -18.80 -5.91 21.54
N CYS A 30 -18.05 -5.51 20.52
CA CYS A 30 -17.64 -6.42 19.47
C CYS A 30 -16.68 -7.49 20.01
N HIS A 31 -16.85 -8.73 19.57
CA HIS A 31 -15.96 -9.84 19.92
C HIS A 31 -14.66 -9.86 19.09
N LEU A 32 -14.53 -8.91 18.16
CA LEU A 32 -13.37 -8.74 17.28
C LEU A 32 -12.50 -7.59 17.79
N ASP A 33 -11.24 -7.60 17.37
CA ASP A 33 -10.25 -6.60 17.74
C ASP A 33 -10.58 -5.24 17.11
N HIS A 34 -10.58 -4.19 17.94
CA HIS A 34 -10.87 -2.80 17.58
C HIS A 34 -9.68 -1.90 17.97
N PRO A 35 -8.64 -1.83 17.13
CA PRO A 35 -7.46 -1.02 17.41
C PRO A 35 -7.81 0.47 17.46
N ASN A 36 -7.21 1.20 18.41
CA ASN A 36 -7.43 2.64 18.59
C ASN A 36 -6.96 3.44 17.37
N ASN A 37 -5.85 3.05 16.76
CA ASN A 37 -5.32 3.74 15.58
C ASN A 37 -6.23 3.58 14.33
N LEU A 38 -7.13 2.59 14.34
CA LEU A 38 -8.18 2.39 13.34
C LEU A 38 -9.55 2.95 13.77
N ASP A 39 -9.65 3.52 14.97
CA ASP A 39 -10.87 4.16 15.44
C ASP A 39 -11.26 5.32 14.50
N PRO A 40 -12.46 5.30 13.91
CA PRO A 40 -12.94 6.37 13.04
C PRO A 40 -13.33 7.65 13.79
N THR A 41 -13.50 7.58 15.11
CA THR A 41 -13.92 8.70 15.98
C THR A 41 -12.75 9.49 16.55
N LEU A 42 -11.55 8.89 16.59
CA LEU A 42 -10.35 9.58 17.03
C LEU A 42 -9.80 10.47 15.91
N PRO A 43 -9.52 11.75 16.18
CA PRO A 43 -8.87 12.62 15.20
C PRO A 43 -7.49 12.08 14.86
N LYS A 44 -7.19 11.96 13.57
CA LYS A 44 -5.90 11.51 13.06
C LYS A 44 -5.20 12.68 12.38
N GLU A 45 -4.01 13.01 12.84
CA GLU A 45 -3.11 13.88 12.08
C GLU A 45 -2.53 13.07 10.92
N ILE A 46 -2.88 13.45 9.70
CA ILE A 46 -2.41 12.77 8.49
C ILE A 46 -1.44 13.72 7.79
N ASP A 47 -0.14 13.41 7.88
CA ASP A 47 0.93 14.23 7.31
C ASP A 47 0.91 14.29 5.77
N TYR A 48 0.24 13.34 5.11
CA TYR A 48 0.17 13.27 3.66
C TYR A 48 -1.15 12.67 3.17
N LYS A 49 -1.82 13.35 2.23
CA LYS A 49 -2.96 12.80 1.51
C LYS A 49 -2.51 12.22 0.17
N VAL A 50 -3.01 11.03 -0.15
CA VAL A 50 -2.86 10.43 -1.49
C VAL A 50 -4.17 10.55 -2.27
N SER A 51 -4.07 10.42 -3.59
CA SER A 51 -5.24 10.50 -4.47
C SER A 51 -6.21 9.33 -4.25
N ASN A 52 -7.50 9.65 -4.36
CA ASN A 52 -8.62 8.70 -4.41
C ASN A 52 -9.10 8.44 -5.85
N GLU A 53 -8.47 9.06 -6.84
CA GLU A 53 -8.92 8.98 -8.23
C GLU A 53 -8.57 7.63 -8.86
N LEU A 54 -9.55 7.04 -9.55
CA LEU A 54 -9.35 5.85 -10.36
C LEU A 54 -8.70 6.22 -11.69
N GLY A 55 -7.89 5.31 -12.24
CA GLY A 55 -7.22 5.53 -13.52
C GLY A 55 -6.00 6.44 -13.46
N GLU A 56 -5.55 6.88 -12.28
CA GLU A 56 -4.35 7.73 -12.14
C GLU A 56 -3.04 6.93 -12.30
N ALA A 57 -3.05 5.66 -11.90
CA ALA A 57 -1.85 4.83 -11.91
C ALA A 57 -2.13 3.37 -12.28
N CYS A 58 -1.10 2.69 -12.79
CA CYS A 58 -1.15 1.25 -12.99
C CYS A 58 -1.04 0.48 -11.67
N THR A 59 -1.51 -0.77 -11.64
CA THR A 59 -1.52 -1.62 -10.43
C THR A 59 -0.15 -1.74 -9.75
N ARG A 60 0.94 -1.85 -10.53
CA ARG A 60 2.30 -1.95 -9.96
C ARG A 60 2.72 -0.65 -9.26
N CYS A 61 2.45 0.50 -9.87
CA CYS A 61 2.77 1.79 -9.28
C CYS A 61 1.92 2.07 -8.03
N LEU A 62 0.64 1.67 -8.04
CA LEU A 62 -0.24 1.76 -6.86
C LEU A 62 0.30 0.94 -5.69
N GLN A 63 0.65 -0.33 -5.92
CA GLN A 63 1.17 -1.23 -4.89
C GLN A 63 2.52 -0.76 -4.33
N ALA A 64 3.36 -0.16 -5.17
CA ALA A 64 4.63 0.41 -4.75
C ALA A 64 4.50 1.83 -4.15
N ALA A 65 3.30 2.42 -4.16
CA ALA A 65 3.05 3.80 -3.76
C ALA A 65 3.98 4.82 -4.46
N ILE A 66 4.29 4.59 -5.74
CA ILE A 66 5.15 5.45 -6.57
C ILE A 66 4.32 6.18 -7.63
N LYS A 67 4.70 7.42 -7.96
CA LYS A 67 4.04 8.21 -9.01
C LYS A 67 4.07 7.48 -10.35
N CYS A 68 2.89 7.33 -10.97
CA CYS A 68 2.74 6.77 -12.31
C CYS A 68 2.59 7.90 -13.33
N ASP A 69 3.21 7.74 -14.49
CA ASP A 69 3.17 8.71 -15.59
C ASP A 69 2.40 8.18 -16.81
N LYS A 70 1.56 7.16 -16.65
CA LYS A 70 0.78 6.58 -17.76
C LYS A 70 -0.49 7.37 -18.09
N GLN A 71 -1.15 7.98 -17.10
CA GLN A 71 -2.43 8.68 -17.31
C GLN A 71 -2.33 9.82 -18.33
N GLY A 72 -1.19 10.53 -18.36
CA GLY A 72 -0.98 11.63 -19.30
C GLY A 72 -0.72 11.19 -20.74
N ARG A 73 -0.37 9.92 -20.98
CA ARG A 73 0.09 9.45 -22.29
C ARG A 73 -1.06 9.10 -23.21
N ASP A 74 -0.79 9.05 -24.51
CA ASP A 74 -1.77 8.72 -25.54
C ASP A 74 -2.58 7.46 -25.18
N SER A 75 -3.89 7.68 -25.04
CA SER A 75 -4.92 6.68 -24.75
C SER A 75 -4.92 5.61 -25.86
N GLY A 76 -4.29 4.47 -25.59
CA GLY A 76 -4.19 3.36 -26.54
C GLY A 76 -2.77 2.91 -26.85
N SER A 77 -1.74 3.56 -26.30
CA SER A 77 -0.38 3.03 -26.40
C SER A 77 -0.20 1.79 -25.50
N ASP A 78 0.29 0.72 -26.11
CA ASP A 78 0.87 -0.44 -25.41
C ASP A 78 2.17 -0.07 -24.66
N ASP A 79 2.59 1.21 -24.70
CA ASP A 79 3.75 1.70 -23.98
C ASP A 79 3.47 1.66 -22.47
N PRO A 80 4.26 0.89 -21.69
CA PRO A 80 4.17 0.92 -20.24
C PRO A 80 4.57 2.30 -19.67
N CYS A 81 4.13 2.58 -18.44
CA CYS A 81 4.66 3.69 -17.65
C CYS A 81 6.18 3.55 -17.49
N SER A 82 6.87 4.66 -17.21
CA SER A 82 8.34 4.63 -17.17
C SER A 82 8.89 3.68 -16.11
N GLU A 83 8.25 3.60 -14.93
CA GLU A 83 8.60 2.65 -13.87
C GLU A 83 8.48 1.19 -14.34
N CYS A 84 7.36 0.85 -14.99
CA CYS A 84 7.14 -0.50 -15.51
C CYS A 84 8.09 -0.85 -16.66
N ARG A 85 8.47 0.13 -17.49
CA ARG A 85 9.48 -0.08 -18.54
C ARG A 85 10.86 -0.37 -17.95
N TRP A 86 11.25 0.39 -16.93
CA TRP A 86 12.57 0.27 -16.32
C TRP A 86 12.70 -0.99 -15.47
N PHE A 87 11.73 -1.26 -14.60
CA PHE A 87 11.79 -2.37 -13.64
C PHE A 87 11.06 -3.64 -14.11
N GLY A 88 10.13 -3.52 -15.06
CA GLY A 88 9.36 -4.64 -15.59
C GLY A 88 9.99 -5.33 -16.81
N GLY A 89 10.99 -4.72 -17.44
CA GLY A 89 11.67 -5.26 -18.62
C GLY A 89 10.92 -5.01 -19.93
N ALA A 90 11.53 -5.46 -21.04
CA ALA A 90 11.09 -5.13 -22.40
C ALA A 90 9.68 -5.64 -22.78
N THR A 91 9.17 -6.65 -22.08
CA THR A 91 7.84 -7.24 -22.32
C THR A 91 6.76 -6.70 -21.38
N CYS A 92 7.08 -5.72 -20.53
CA CYS A 92 6.11 -5.20 -19.58
C CYS A 92 5.05 -4.36 -20.30
N ASN A 93 3.79 -4.76 -20.22
CA ASN A 93 2.65 -3.93 -20.56
C ASN A 93 1.86 -3.66 -19.27
N CYS A 94 1.74 -2.39 -18.88
CA CYS A 94 0.93 -2.01 -17.73
C CYS A 94 -0.27 -1.17 -18.19
N THR A 95 -1.43 -1.41 -17.59
CA THR A 95 -2.66 -0.66 -17.80
C THR A 95 -3.02 0.15 -16.56
N LEU A 96 -3.75 1.26 -16.75
CA LEU A 96 -4.25 2.05 -15.64
C LEU A 96 -5.27 1.24 -14.85
N SER A 97 -5.21 1.34 -13.53
CA SER A 97 -6.13 0.64 -12.63
C SER A 97 -7.43 1.43 -12.52
N MET A 98 -8.52 0.85 -13.03
CA MET A 98 -9.87 1.42 -12.92
C MET A 98 -10.65 0.92 -11.70
N THR A 99 -10.04 0.10 -10.85
CA THR A 99 -10.69 -0.57 -9.71
C THR A 99 -10.02 -0.29 -8.37
N SER A 100 -8.93 0.49 -8.37
CA SER A 100 -8.17 0.83 -7.17
C SER A 100 -7.45 2.17 -7.41
N SER A 101 -7.52 3.04 -6.41
CA SER A 101 -6.75 4.28 -6.27
C SER A 101 -5.48 4.07 -5.43
N TYR A 102 -4.68 5.13 -5.24
CA TYR A 102 -3.54 5.10 -4.31
C TYR A 102 -3.99 4.90 -2.87
N ASN A 103 -5.07 5.58 -2.48
CA ASN A 103 -5.64 5.43 -1.14
C ASN A 103 -6.06 3.98 -0.86
N ASP A 104 -6.72 3.33 -1.82
CA ASP A 104 -7.12 1.92 -1.68
C ASP A 104 -5.92 0.99 -1.50
N ALA A 105 -4.84 1.22 -2.25
CA ALA A 105 -3.63 0.41 -2.18
C ALA A 105 -2.91 0.59 -0.83
N LEU A 106 -2.78 1.84 -0.36
CA LEU A 106 -2.21 2.14 0.95
C LEU A 106 -3.06 1.60 2.09
N TRP A 107 -4.39 1.73 2.00
CA TRP A 107 -5.31 1.19 3.00
C TRP A 107 -5.18 -0.34 3.09
N ARG A 108 -5.13 -1.06 1.95
CA ARG A 108 -4.91 -2.51 1.95
C ARG A 108 -3.55 -2.88 2.55
N GLY A 109 -2.50 -2.11 2.24
CA GLY A 109 -1.17 -2.29 2.83
C GLY A 109 -1.20 -2.12 4.35
N MET A 110 -1.83 -1.05 4.83
CA MET A 110 -2.02 -0.74 6.25
C MET A 110 -2.73 -1.88 7.00
N MET A 111 -3.82 -2.40 6.43
CA MET A 111 -4.61 -3.50 7.02
C MET A 111 -3.83 -4.81 7.16
N GLY A 112 -2.77 -5.00 6.35
CA GLY A 112 -1.85 -6.13 6.48
C GLY A 112 -0.78 -5.96 7.58
N ARG A 113 -0.58 -4.75 8.11
CA ARG A 113 0.50 -4.43 9.06
C ARG A 113 0.06 -4.54 10.51
N ARG A 114 -0.61 -5.65 10.85
CA ARG A 114 -1.13 -5.91 12.19
C ARG A 114 -0.06 -5.85 13.29
N ASP A 115 1.16 -6.30 13.01
CA ASP A 115 2.26 -6.29 13.98
C ASP A 115 2.92 -4.90 14.15
N SER A 116 2.61 -3.96 13.26
CA SER A 116 3.02 -2.55 13.35
C SER A 116 1.84 -1.66 13.73
N ASP A 117 0.89 -2.20 14.50
CA ASP A 117 -0.34 -1.52 14.91
C ASP A 117 -1.08 -0.87 13.73
N PHE A 118 -1.08 -1.48 12.54
CA PHE A 118 -1.69 -0.93 11.32
C PHE A 118 -1.21 0.49 10.97
N ASP A 119 0.03 0.85 11.28
CA ASP A 119 0.61 2.09 10.79
C ASP A 119 0.76 2.05 9.26
N LEU A 120 0.66 3.21 8.62
CA LEU A 120 1.04 3.34 7.22
C LEU A 120 2.54 3.08 7.06
N ALA A 121 2.91 2.32 6.02
CA ALA A 121 4.32 2.12 5.72
C ALA A 121 4.92 3.47 5.36
N GLN A 122 6.08 3.78 5.93
CA GLN A 122 6.79 4.97 5.51
C GLN A 122 7.00 4.92 4.00
N PRO A 123 6.80 6.04 3.28
CA PRO A 123 7.06 6.10 1.86
C PRO A 123 8.47 5.58 1.59
N ARG A 124 8.56 4.55 0.77
CA ARG A 124 9.83 3.96 0.46
C ARG A 124 10.61 4.95 -0.39
N ASP A 125 11.79 5.35 0.07
CA ASP A 125 12.70 6.11 -0.79
C ASP A 125 12.97 5.28 -2.05
N LYS A 126 12.83 5.91 -3.22
CA LYS A 126 13.10 5.29 -4.53
C LYS A 126 14.52 4.76 -4.64
N GLN A 127 15.42 5.25 -3.80
CA GLN A 127 16.83 4.88 -3.72
C GLN A 127 17.12 3.88 -2.57
N ALA A 128 16.10 3.50 -1.78
CA ALA A 128 16.28 2.53 -0.71
C ALA A 128 16.55 1.13 -1.28
N ALA A 129 17.42 0.39 -0.60
CA ALA A 129 17.70 -1.00 -0.93
C ALA A 129 16.43 -1.86 -0.89
N PHE A 130 16.37 -2.83 -1.80
CA PHE A 130 15.46 -3.97 -1.68
C PHE A 130 15.80 -4.81 -0.44
N SER A 131 14.86 -5.64 0.01
CA SER A 131 15.05 -6.54 1.15
C SER A 131 16.18 -7.56 0.95
N ASN A 132 16.63 -7.76 -0.29
CA ASN A 132 17.80 -8.58 -0.65
C ASN A 132 19.11 -7.78 -0.70
N GLY A 133 19.14 -6.54 -0.18
CA GLY A 133 20.32 -5.67 -0.18
C GLY A 133 20.65 -5.03 -1.52
N ARG A 134 19.91 -5.36 -2.59
CA ARG A 134 20.12 -4.74 -3.91
C ARG A 134 19.53 -3.34 -3.90
N VAL A 135 20.36 -2.33 -4.08
CA VAL A 135 19.89 -0.97 -4.37
C VAL A 135 19.45 -0.94 -5.84
N PRO A 136 18.15 -0.79 -6.16
CA PRO A 136 17.76 -0.45 -7.52
C PRO A 136 18.45 0.87 -7.86
N ALA A 137 19.18 0.91 -8.98
CA ALA A 137 19.59 2.19 -9.53
C ALA A 137 18.29 2.99 -9.77
N PRO A 138 18.14 4.18 -9.18
CA PRO A 138 16.98 5.01 -9.44
C PRO A 138 16.89 5.24 -10.96
N MET A 139 15.68 5.20 -11.50
CA MET A 139 15.50 5.52 -12.90
C MET A 139 15.95 6.97 -13.12
N PRO A 140 16.90 7.23 -14.03
CA PRO A 140 17.34 8.59 -14.34
C PRO A 140 16.20 9.47 -14.84
N ASP A 141 16.23 10.77 -14.52
CA ASP A 141 15.15 11.71 -14.87
C ASP A 141 14.95 11.83 -16.40
N ASP A 142 16.00 11.64 -17.20
CA ASP A 142 15.94 11.60 -18.67
C ASP A 142 15.18 10.38 -19.22
N ARG A 143 14.89 9.38 -18.37
CA ARG A 143 14.09 8.20 -18.71
C ARG A 143 12.62 8.34 -18.29
N LEU A 144 12.27 9.41 -17.56
CA LEU A 144 10.87 9.82 -17.38
C LEU A 144 10.37 10.34 -18.72
N LYS A 145 9.32 9.71 -19.26
CA LYS A 145 8.63 10.33 -20.40
C LYS A 145 7.64 11.31 -19.82
N SER A 146 7.96 12.60 -19.96
CA SER A 146 6.98 13.66 -19.82
C SER A 146 6.07 13.66 -21.06
N ASN A 147 4.85 14.16 -20.90
CA ASN A 147 4.01 14.55 -22.05
C ASN A 147 4.70 15.61 -22.91
#